data_AF-A0Q6H9-F1
#
_entry.id   AF-A0Q6H9-F1
#
_cell.length_a   1.000
_cell.length_b   1.000
_cell.length_c   1.000
_cell.angle_alpha   90.00
_cell.angle_beta   90.00
_cell.angle_gamma   90.00
#
_symmetry.space_group_name_H-M   'P 1'
#
loop_
_entity.id
_entity.type
_entity.pdbx_description
1 polymer ?
#
loop_
_entity_poly.entity_id
_entity_poly.type
_entity_poly.pdbx_seq_one_letter_code
_entity_poly.pdbx_strand_id
1 'polypeptide(L)'
;MNNSKIITIDGPSGVGKGTLAKALAKYYDFKLLDSGAIYRLAALHCFKNNANLENEDDVCKTLRNLDISFKIEDDLVKAFLSNQDVTKDIRTEQIGMLASKVAAYPTVRAILLNKQREFATEQGLVADGRDMGTVVFPQAQYKFFLDASTEITAKRRYDELKTKGQKPNFEKILADIKQRDFQDRNRKVAPLRPADDAIIVDTSQLSIKEVFDSVIKKITI
;
A
#
# COMPACT_ATOMS: atom_id res chain seq x y z
N MET A 1 -22.75 9.23 -11.80
CA MET A 1 -21.55 8.37 -11.93
C MET A 1 -20.36 9.29 -11.73
N ASN A 2 -19.59 9.11 -10.65
CA ASN A 2 -18.45 9.99 -10.36
C ASN A 2 -17.43 9.85 -11.49
N ASN A 3 -17.24 10.93 -12.26
CA ASN A 3 -16.27 11.03 -13.34
C ASN A 3 -14.84 11.27 -12.79
N SER A 4 -14.53 10.61 -11.66
CA SER A 4 -13.25 10.79 -10.96
C SER A 4 -12.12 10.22 -11.80
N LYS A 5 -11.06 11.00 -11.99
CA LYS A 5 -9.82 10.54 -12.61
C LYS A 5 -9.03 9.75 -11.58
N ILE A 6 -8.75 8.49 -11.87
CA ILE A 6 -8.08 7.57 -10.97
C ILE A 6 -6.77 7.10 -11.59
N ILE A 7 -5.69 7.29 -10.85
CA ILE A 7 -4.36 6.75 -11.13
C ILE A 7 -4.10 5.65 -10.09
N THR A 8 -3.87 4.43 -10.54
CA THR A 8 -3.50 3.32 -9.66
C THR A 8 -2.01 2.99 -9.79
N ILE A 9 -1.39 2.67 -8.66
CA ILE A 9 0.02 2.33 -8.56
C ILE A 9 0.11 1.06 -7.72
N ASP A 10 0.25 -0.08 -8.40
CA ASP A 10 0.43 -1.39 -7.79
C ASP A 10 1.89 -1.85 -7.90
N GLY A 11 2.26 -2.87 -7.13
CA GLY A 11 3.63 -3.40 -7.12
C GLY A 11 4.09 -3.95 -5.76
N PRO A 12 5.21 -4.68 -5.70
CA PRO A 12 5.72 -5.30 -4.48
C PRO A 12 6.23 -4.27 -3.46
N SER A 13 6.60 -4.73 -2.26
CA SER A 13 7.08 -3.83 -1.22
C SER A 13 8.41 -3.15 -1.61
N GLY A 14 8.63 -1.90 -1.19
CA GLY A 14 9.94 -1.25 -1.38
C GLY A 14 10.27 -0.73 -2.79
N VAL A 15 9.38 -0.87 -3.77
CA VAL A 15 9.59 -0.35 -5.15
C VAL A 15 9.34 1.16 -5.31
N GLY A 16 8.99 1.87 -4.24
CA GLY A 16 8.82 3.34 -4.28
C GLY A 16 7.41 3.85 -4.58
N LYS A 17 6.38 2.99 -4.56
CA LYS A 17 4.98 3.37 -4.83
C LYS A 17 4.50 4.57 -4.02
N GLY A 18 4.64 4.53 -2.69
CA GLY A 18 4.14 5.62 -1.84
C GLY A 18 4.83 6.95 -2.09
N THR A 19 6.09 6.94 -2.54
CA THR A 19 6.80 8.16 -2.95
C THR A 19 6.23 8.70 -4.26
N LEU A 20 6.06 7.84 -5.27
CA LEU A 20 5.46 8.22 -6.55
C LEU A 20 4.01 8.69 -6.36
N ALA A 21 3.22 7.98 -5.56
CA ALA A 21 1.82 8.29 -5.30
C ALA A 21 1.64 9.67 -4.70
N LYS A 22 2.46 10.02 -3.70
CA LYS A 22 2.49 11.36 -3.09
C LYS A 22 2.89 12.43 -4.09
N ALA A 23 3.91 12.17 -4.92
CA ALA A 23 4.37 13.12 -5.93
C ALA A 23 3.28 13.39 -6.98
N LEU A 24 2.60 12.35 -7.48
CA LEU A 24 1.51 12.49 -8.45
C LEU A 24 0.28 13.16 -7.83
N ALA A 25 -0.11 12.78 -6.61
CA ALA A 25 -1.23 13.41 -5.90
C ALA A 25 -1.00 14.91 -5.73
N LYS A 26 0.22 15.32 -5.34
CA LYS A 26 0.61 16.73 -5.25
C LYS A 26 0.64 17.42 -6.61
N TYR A 27 1.15 16.76 -7.65
CA TYR A 27 1.29 17.35 -8.98
C TYR A 27 -0.06 17.62 -9.67
N TYR A 28 -1.02 16.69 -9.53
CA TYR A 28 -2.35 16.81 -10.14
C TYR A 28 -3.43 17.39 -9.20
N ASP A 29 -3.06 17.74 -7.96
CA ASP A 29 -4.01 18.11 -6.90
C ASP A 29 -5.11 17.05 -6.66
N PHE A 30 -4.71 15.78 -6.63
CA PHE A 30 -5.60 14.64 -6.41
C PHE A 30 -5.58 14.18 -4.95
N LYS A 31 -6.65 13.48 -4.52
CA LYS A 31 -6.61 12.73 -3.25
C LYS A 31 -5.57 11.61 -3.32
N LEU A 32 -5.05 11.21 -2.16
CA LEU A 32 -4.12 10.09 -2.01
C LEU A 32 -4.78 8.98 -1.18
N LEU A 33 -4.75 7.76 -1.69
CA LEU A 33 -5.10 6.54 -0.96
C LEU A 33 -3.85 5.66 -0.80
N ASP A 34 -3.44 5.41 0.44
CA ASP A 34 -2.50 4.34 0.79
C ASP A 34 -3.29 3.14 1.33
N SER A 35 -3.64 2.20 0.45
CA SER A 35 -4.37 0.99 0.87
C SER A 35 -3.54 0.13 1.83
N GLY A 36 -2.21 0.15 1.70
CA GLY A 36 -1.30 -0.57 2.58
C GLY A 36 -1.41 -0.09 4.04
N ALA A 37 -1.60 1.21 4.26
CA ALA A 37 -1.85 1.76 5.58
C ALA A 37 -3.19 1.27 6.18
N ILE A 38 -4.24 1.10 5.37
CA ILE A 38 -5.53 0.55 5.82
C ILE A 38 -5.36 -0.88 6.34
N TYR A 39 -4.70 -1.76 5.59
CA TYR A 39 -4.44 -3.13 6.05
C TYR A 39 -3.51 -3.18 7.28
N ARG A 40 -2.54 -2.26 7.37
CA ARG A 40 -1.67 -2.14 8.56
C ARG A 40 -2.44 -1.64 9.80
N LEU A 41 -3.41 -0.74 9.64
CA LEU A 41 -4.30 -0.33 10.73
C LEU A 41 -5.20 -1.49 11.18
N ALA A 42 -5.77 -2.24 10.24
CA ALA A 42 -6.55 -3.45 10.53
C ALA A 42 -5.71 -4.48 11.30
N ALA A 43 -4.48 -4.74 10.86
CA ALA A 43 -3.56 -5.65 11.54
C ALA A 43 -3.13 -5.15 12.92
N LEU A 44 -2.84 -3.85 13.07
CA LEU A 44 -2.52 -3.25 14.36
C LEU A 44 -3.70 -3.35 15.33
N HIS A 45 -4.93 -3.13 14.83
CA HIS A 45 -6.14 -3.29 15.63
C HIS A 45 -6.31 -4.73 16.12
N CYS A 46 -6.13 -5.72 15.22
CA CYS A 46 -6.17 -7.13 15.60
C CYS A 46 -5.08 -7.48 16.62
N PHE A 47 -3.85 -6.98 16.41
CA PHE A 47 -2.72 -7.17 17.32
C PHE A 47 -2.97 -6.59 18.71
N LYS A 48 -3.48 -5.35 18.81
CA LYS A 48 -3.81 -4.71 20.09
C LYS A 48 -4.94 -5.41 20.86
N ASN A 49 -5.81 -6.14 20.15
CA ASN A 49 -6.93 -6.89 20.73
C ASN A 49 -6.63 -8.39 20.91
N ASN A 50 -5.38 -8.83 20.72
CA ASN A 50 -4.97 -10.23 20.83
C ASN A 50 -5.78 -11.21 19.96
N ALA A 51 -6.22 -10.76 18.78
CA ALA A 51 -6.94 -11.63 17.85
C ALA A 51 -6.03 -12.74 17.30
N ASN A 52 -6.58 -13.93 17.13
CA ASN A 52 -5.91 -15.03 16.46
C ASN A 52 -5.91 -14.80 14.93
N LEU A 53 -4.79 -14.31 14.41
CA LEU A 53 -4.65 -14.01 12.97
C LEU A 53 -4.63 -15.25 12.06
N GLU A 54 -4.62 -16.46 12.62
CA GLU A 54 -4.77 -17.71 11.85
C GLU A 54 -6.25 -18.12 11.72
N ASN A 55 -7.18 -17.39 12.36
CA ASN A 55 -8.61 -17.64 12.31
C ASN A 55 -9.35 -16.44 11.66
N GLU A 56 -9.88 -16.64 10.45
CA GLU A 56 -10.60 -15.60 9.69
C GLU A 56 -11.79 -15.02 10.48
N ASP A 57 -12.55 -15.87 11.19
CA ASP A 57 -13.73 -15.44 11.93
C ASP A 57 -13.36 -14.54 13.11
N ASP A 58 -12.25 -14.85 13.79
CA ASP A 58 -11.76 -14.04 14.91
C ASP A 58 -11.27 -12.68 14.41
N VAL A 59 -10.48 -12.66 13.31
CA VAL A 59 -10.08 -11.42 12.64
C VAL A 59 -11.30 -10.60 12.24
N CYS A 60 -12.29 -11.19 11.58
CA CYS A 60 -13.49 -10.50 11.14
C CYS A 60 -14.30 -9.95 12.32
N LYS A 61 -14.42 -10.71 13.41
CA LYS A 61 -15.09 -10.27 14.64
C LYS A 61 -14.39 -9.05 15.24
N THR A 62 -13.06 -9.06 15.32
CA THR A 62 -12.28 -7.93 15.83
C THR A 62 -12.45 -6.70 14.93
N LEU A 63 -12.46 -6.86 13.60
CA LEU A 63 -12.57 -5.74 12.67
C LEU A 63 -13.95 -5.07 12.62
N ARG A 64 -14.99 -5.62 13.26
CA ARG A 64 -16.32 -4.98 13.33
C ARG A 64 -16.29 -3.58 13.94
N ASN A 65 -15.38 -3.35 14.88
CA ASN A 65 -15.20 -2.08 15.58
C ASN A 65 -13.97 -1.31 15.08
N LEU A 66 -13.52 -1.58 13.84
CA LEU A 66 -12.37 -0.89 13.25
C LEU A 66 -12.72 0.58 12.96
N ASP A 67 -12.24 1.47 13.82
CA ASP A 67 -12.30 2.91 13.64
C ASP A 67 -10.95 3.45 13.16
N ILE A 68 -10.88 3.81 11.88
CA ILE A 68 -9.68 4.33 11.23
C ILE A 68 -9.95 5.68 10.58
N SER A 69 -8.99 6.59 10.68
CA SER A 69 -9.03 7.84 9.93
C SER A 69 -7.62 8.27 9.52
N PHE A 70 -7.56 9.12 8.49
CA PHE A 70 -6.33 9.72 8.00
C PHE A 70 -6.47 11.24 8.04
N LYS A 71 -5.44 11.94 8.49
CA LYS A 71 -5.38 13.41 8.49
C LYS A 71 -4.08 13.87 7.85
N ILE A 72 -4.13 15.00 7.16
CA ILE A 72 -2.94 15.66 6.63
C ILE A 72 -2.57 16.76 7.63
N GLU A 73 -1.36 16.66 8.20
CA GLU A 73 -0.78 17.67 9.10
C GLU A 73 0.67 17.90 8.66
N ASP A 74 1.07 19.15 8.43
CA ASP A 74 2.43 19.54 8.00
C ASP A 74 2.95 18.75 6.79
N ASP A 75 2.14 18.62 5.74
CA ASP A 75 2.42 17.80 4.53
C ASP A 75 2.64 16.29 4.81
N LEU A 76 2.32 15.82 6.01
CA LEU A 76 2.40 14.42 6.41
C LEU A 76 1.02 13.81 6.59
N VAL A 77 0.79 12.66 5.94
CA VAL A 77 -0.38 11.83 6.20
C VAL A 77 -0.17 11.10 7.53
N LYS A 78 -0.98 11.45 8.53
CA LYS A 78 -1.09 10.78 9.82
C LYS A 78 -2.22 9.76 9.79
N ALA A 79 -1.97 8.60 10.39
CA ALA A 79 -2.91 7.49 10.49
C ALA A 79 -3.39 7.34 11.93
N PHE A 80 -4.69 7.29 12.12
CA PHE A 80 -5.33 7.19 13.43
C PHE A 80 -6.10 5.88 13.56
N LEU A 81 -6.01 5.27 14.75
CA LEU A 81 -6.82 4.14 15.17
C LEU A 81 -7.55 4.53 16.45
N SER A 82 -8.89 4.60 16.40
CA SER A 82 -9.72 5.07 17.53
C SER A 82 -9.23 6.42 18.09
N ASN A 83 -9.02 7.39 17.20
CA ASN A 83 -8.48 8.74 17.48
C ASN A 83 -7.05 8.81 18.05
N GLN A 84 -6.32 7.70 18.13
CA GLN A 84 -4.90 7.69 18.52
C GLN A 84 -3.99 7.73 17.30
N ASP A 85 -3.01 8.64 17.28
CA ASP A 85 -1.97 8.67 16.24
C ASP A 85 -1.10 7.42 16.35
N VAL A 86 -1.21 6.55 15.34
CA VAL A 86 -0.46 5.29 15.21
C VAL A 86 0.43 5.29 13.97
N THR A 87 0.74 6.48 13.43
CA THR A 87 1.49 6.65 12.17
C THR A 87 2.84 5.93 12.18
N LYS A 88 3.51 5.90 13.34
CA LYS A 88 4.78 5.19 13.50
C LYS A 88 4.58 3.68 13.68
N ASP A 89 3.57 3.27 14.45
CA ASP A 89 3.30 1.86 14.77
C ASP A 89 3.00 1.04 13.51
N ILE A 90 2.17 1.60 12.62
CA ILE A 90 1.79 0.91 11.38
C ILE A 90 2.97 0.71 10.42
N ARG A 91 4.08 1.44 10.61
CA ARG A 91 5.28 1.38 9.75
C ARG A 91 6.33 0.36 10.23
N THR A 92 6.09 -0.32 11.35
CA THR A 92 6.97 -1.39 11.83
C THR A 92 6.93 -2.62 10.90
N GLU A 93 8.01 -3.40 10.89
CA GLU A 93 8.09 -4.64 10.09
C GLU A 93 7.08 -5.68 10.59
N GLN A 94 6.94 -5.81 11.91
CA GLN A 94 5.97 -6.71 12.52
C GLN A 94 4.55 -6.44 12.01
N ILE A 95 4.07 -5.20 12.07
CA ILE A 95 2.74 -4.85 11.58
C ILE A 95 2.64 -5.03 10.06
N GLY A 96 3.73 -4.81 9.31
CA GLY A 96 3.80 -5.11 7.87
C GLY A 96 3.53 -6.58 7.54
N MET A 97 4.10 -7.51 8.32
CA MET A 97 3.89 -8.95 8.16
C MET A 97 2.48 -9.37 8.57
N LEU A 98 1.97 -8.87 9.71
CA LEU A 98 0.60 -9.15 10.14
C LEU A 98 -0.43 -8.63 9.13
N ALA A 99 -0.16 -7.48 8.49
CA ALA A 99 -1.01 -6.95 7.43
C ALA A 99 -1.11 -7.86 6.21
N SER A 100 -0.01 -8.53 5.80
CA SER A 100 -0.07 -9.49 4.68
C SER A 100 -0.93 -10.72 5.04
N LYS A 101 -0.82 -11.24 6.27
CA LYS A 101 -1.69 -12.32 6.78
C LYS A 101 -3.16 -11.92 6.74
N VAL A 102 -3.49 -10.77 7.35
CA VAL A 102 -4.87 -10.25 7.42
C VAL A 102 -5.44 -9.98 6.01
N ALA A 103 -4.61 -9.50 5.08
CA ALA A 103 -5.01 -9.20 3.70
C ALA A 103 -5.26 -10.45 2.83
N ALA A 104 -4.91 -11.65 3.30
CA ALA A 104 -5.15 -12.90 2.59
C ALA A 104 -6.62 -13.38 2.71
N TYR A 105 -7.34 -12.92 3.74
CA TYR A 105 -8.72 -13.33 3.99
C TYR A 105 -9.73 -12.58 3.11
N PRO A 106 -10.55 -13.28 2.30
CA PRO A 106 -11.52 -12.65 1.41
C PRO A 106 -12.51 -11.75 2.15
N THR A 107 -12.97 -12.16 3.34
CA THR A 107 -13.96 -11.42 4.13
C THR A 107 -13.39 -10.11 4.64
N VAL A 108 -12.13 -10.12 5.09
CA VAL A 108 -11.43 -8.90 5.50
C VAL A 108 -11.31 -7.92 4.35
N ARG A 109 -10.94 -8.41 3.15
CA ARG A 109 -10.84 -7.56 1.96
C ARG A 109 -12.18 -6.93 1.60
N ALA A 110 -13.27 -7.70 1.71
CA ALA A 110 -14.62 -7.21 1.46
C ALA A 110 -15.01 -6.09 2.44
N ILE A 111 -14.70 -6.24 3.74
CA ILE A 111 -14.94 -5.21 4.77
C ILE A 111 -14.21 -3.91 4.42
N LEU A 112 -12.96 -3.99 3.96
CA LEU A 112 -12.12 -2.83 3.68
C LEU A 112 -12.34 -2.24 2.27
N LEU A 113 -13.04 -2.93 1.37
CA LEU A 113 -13.21 -2.52 -0.03
C LEU A 113 -13.98 -1.20 -0.15
N ASN A 114 -15.10 -1.07 0.56
CA ASN A 114 -15.93 0.13 0.51
C ASN A 114 -15.18 1.35 1.03
N LYS A 115 -14.46 1.20 2.16
CA LYS A 115 -13.62 2.25 2.73
C LYS A 115 -12.55 2.75 1.74
N GLN A 116 -11.99 1.87 0.92
CA GLN A 116 -11.01 2.27 -0.11
C GLN A 116 -11.69 3.05 -1.24
N ARG A 117 -12.85 2.60 -1.70
CA ARG A 117 -13.59 3.25 -2.81
C ARG A 117 -14.11 4.64 -2.43
N GLU A 118 -14.41 4.88 -1.16
CA GLU A 118 -14.82 6.19 -0.63
C GLU A 118 -13.76 7.29 -0.80
N PHE A 119 -12.48 6.95 -1.02
CA PHE A 119 -11.44 7.95 -1.31
C PHE A 119 -11.54 8.54 -2.73
N ALA A 120 -12.26 7.89 -3.64
CA ALA A 120 -12.46 8.39 -5.00
C ALA A 120 -13.52 9.49 -5.02
N THR A 121 -13.06 10.74 -5.11
CA THR A 121 -13.90 11.94 -5.15
C THR A 121 -13.77 12.66 -6.49
N GLU A 122 -14.56 13.69 -6.75
CA GLU A 122 -14.48 14.48 -7.99
C GLU A 122 -13.12 15.18 -8.18
N GLN A 123 -12.36 15.41 -7.09
CA GLN A 123 -10.99 15.93 -7.12
C GLN A 123 -10.00 14.98 -7.84
N GLY A 124 -10.36 13.71 -8.04
CA GLY A 124 -9.45 12.69 -8.55
C GLY A 124 -8.72 11.96 -7.42
N LEU A 125 -8.09 10.84 -7.76
CA LEU A 125 -7.46 9.93 -6.82
C LEU A 125 -6.17 9.33 -7.38
N VAL A 126 -5.13 9.31 -6.56
CA VAL A 126 -3.96 8.44 -6.73
C VAL A 126 -4.01 7.35 -5.66
N ALA A 127 -4.11 6.08 -6.08
CA ALA A 127 -4.25 4.92 -5.20
C ALA A 127 -3.00 4.02 -5.25
N ASP A 128 -2.30 3.91 -4.12
CA ASP A 128 -1.17 2.99 -3.90
C ASP A 128 -1.66 1.67 -3.27
N GLY A 129 -1.27 0.53 -3.87
CA GLY A 129 -1.57 -0.77 -3.29
C GLY A 129 -0.91 -1.98 -3.94
N ARG A 130 -1.68 -3.07 -4.00
CA ARG A 130 -1.29 -4.36 -4.60
C ARG A 130 -2.25 -4.84 -5.68
N ASP A 131 -3.47 -4.34 -5.67
CA ASP A 131 -4.59 -4.75 -6.50
C ASP A 131 -5.56 -3.58 -6.75
N MET A 132 -5.05 -2.35 -6.76
CA MET A 132 -5.83 -1.15 -7.00
C MET A 132 -6.38 -1.15 -8.43
N GLY A 133 -5.57 -1.45 -9.42
CA GLY A 133 -5.96 -1.49 -10.84
C GLY A 133 -6.67 -2.76 -11.27
N THR A 134 -6.66 -3.82 -10.45
CA THR A 134 -7.28 -5.12 -10.77
C THR A 134 -8.59 -5.38 -10.02
N VAL A 135 -8.74 -4.88 -8.79
CA VAL A 135 -9.89 -5.21 -7.92
C VAL A 135 -10.59 -3.97 -7.37
N VAL A 136 -9.84 -3.01 -6.80
CA VAL A 136 -10.45 -1.87 -6.13
C VAL A 136 -11.04 -0.88 -7.13
N PHE A 137 -10.26 -0.52 -8.15
CA PHE A 137 -10.57 0.41 -9.24
C PHE A 137 -10.22 -0.20 -10.61
N PRO A 138 -10.87 -1.30 -11.04
CA PRO A 138 -10.64 -1.90 -12.35
C PRO A 138 -10.94 -0.94 -13.52
N GLN A 139 -11.75 0.10 -13.27
CA GLN A 139 -12.11 1.16 -14.22
C GLN A 139 -11.12 2.33 -14.26
N ALA A 140 -10.03 2.30 -13.48
CA ALA A 140 -9.05 3.39 -13.45
C ALA A 140 -8.47 3.66 -14.84
N GLN A 141 -8.40 4.94 -15.22
CA GLN A 141 -7.93 5.37 -16.54
C GLN A 141 -6.42 5.17 -16.69
N TYR A 142 -5.68 5.26 -15.59
CA TYR A 142 -4.23 5.12 -15.56
C TYR A 142 -3.85 4.06 -14.54
N LYS A 143 -3.18 3.01 -15.00
CA LYS A 143 -2.73 1.89 -14.17
C LYS A 143 -1.24 1.69 -14.35
N PHE A 144 -0.50 1.80 -13.26
CA PHE A 144 0.94 1.57 -13.23
C PHE A 144 1.24 0.39 -12.32
N PHE A 145 2.14 -0.48 -12.77
CA PHE A 145 2.69 -1.53 -11.95
C PHE A 145 4.19 -1.31 -11.81
N LEU A 146 4.62 -0.87 -10.63
CA LEU A 146 6.03 -0.69 -10.32
C LEU A 146 6.64 -2.03 -9.93
N ASP A 147 7.80 -2.34 -10.48
CA ASP A 147 8.58 -3.51 -10.07
C ASP A 147 10.04 -3.13 -9.80
N ALA A 148 10.76 -4.01 -9.11
CA ALA A 148 12.20 -4.01 -8.97
C ALA A 148 12.65 -5.36 -8.41
N SER A 149 13.93 -5.71 -8.61
CA SER A 149 14.46 -6.92 -7.97
C SER A 149 14.35 -6.84 -6.44
N THR A 150 14.12 -7.99 -5.80
CA THR A 150 13.96 -8.08 -4.35
C THR A 150 15.24 -7.65 -3.61
N GLU A 151 16.40 -7.88 -4.22
CA GLU A 151 17.71 -7.45 -3.70
C GLU A 151 17.82 -5.92 -3.68
N ILE A 152 17.31 -5.23 -4.71
CA ILE A 152 17.30 -3.75 -4.78
C ILE A 152 16.35 -3.17 -3.74
N THR A 153 15.15 -3.73 -3.60
CA THR A 153 14.17 -3.25 -2.59
C THR A 153 14.67 -3.48 -1.17
N ALA A 154 15.30 -4.62 -0.90
CA ALA A 154 15.96 -4.91 0.38
C ALA A 154 17.10 -3.92 0.67
N LYS A 155 17.93 -3.62 -0.34
CA LYS A 155 19.03 -2.66 -0.20
C LYS A 155 18.54 -1.25 0.13
N ARG A 156 17.51 -0.77 -0.57
CA ARG A 156 16.85 0.52 -0.30
C ARG A 156 16.33 0.60 1.15
N ARG A 157 15.66 -0.47 1.61
CA ARG A 157 15.15 -0.53 2.99
C ARG A 157 16.26 -0.56 4.03
N TYR A 158 17.32 -1.34 3.78
CA TYR A 158 18.50 -1.39 4.64
C TYR A 158 19.13 0.01 4.78
N ASP A 159 19.32 0.73 3.68
CA ASP A 159 19.92 2.08 3.68
C ASP A 159 19.00 3.11 4.36
N GLU A 160 17.67 2.99 4.21
CA GLU A 160 16.68 3.83 4.92
C GLU A 160 16.79 3.65 6.45
N LEU A 161 16.86 2.40 6.92
CA LEU A 161 16.96 2.10 8.36
C LEU A 161 18.31 2.52 8.92
N LYS A 162 19.40 2.35 8.15
CA LYS A 162 20.75 2.80 8.53
C LYS A 162 20.81 4.33 8.69
N THR A 163 20.20 5.07 7.76
CA THR A 163 20.10 6.54 7.84
C THR A 163 19.35 7.01 9.09
N LYS A 164 18.41 6.20 9.61
CA LYS A 164 17.68 6.44 10.86
C LYS A 164 18.47 6.04 12.12
N GLY A 165 19.76 5.71 12.00
CA GLY A 165 20.62 5.31 13.11
C GLY A 165 20.38 3.88 13.62
N GLN A 166 19.60 3.07 12.90
CA GLN A 166 19.37 1.68 13.26
C GLN A 166 20.51 0.78 12.78
N LYS A 167 20.59 -0.44 13.33
CA LYS A 167 21.52 -1.50 12.91
C LYS A 167 20.73 -2.63 12.20
N PRO A 168 20.22 -2.40 10.98
CA PRO A 168 19.43 -3.39 10.26
C PRO A 168 20.29 -4.61 9.87
N ASN A 169 19.65 -5.77 9.78
CA ASN A 169 20.25 -6.98 9.19
C ASN A 169 19.72 -7.14 7.76
N PHE A 170 20.61 -7.06 6.77
CA PHE A 170 20.25 -7.16 5.34
C PHE A 170 19.62 -8.50 4.98
N GLU A 171 20.17 -9.62 5.46
CA GLU A 171 19.66 -10.96 5.16
C GLU A 171 18.25 -11.16 5.71
N LYS A 172 18.01 -10.66 6.93
CA LYS A 172 16.67 -10.69 7.53
C LYS A 172 15.68 -9.86 6.72
N ILE A 173 16.05 -8.63 6.34
CA ILE A 173 15.20 -7.77 5.52
C ILE A 173 14.88 -8.43 4.18
N LEU A 174 15.89 -9.02 3.52
CA LEU A 174 15.71 -9.72 2.26
C LEU A 174 14.74 -10.91 2.40
N ALA A 175 14.90 -11.71 3.47
CA ALA A 175 14.01 -12.83 3.76
C ALA A 175 12.56 -12.37 4.02
N ASP A 176 12.39 -11.33 4.84
CA ASP A 176 11.07 -10.77 5.17
C ASP A 176 10.36 -10.24 3.91
N ILE A 177 11.08 -9.54 3.02
CA ILE A 177 10.52 -9.05 1.75
C ILE A 177 10.17 -10.22 0.83
N LYS A 178 11.05 -11.23 0.68
CA LYS A 178 10.77 -12.43 -0.14
C LYS A 178 9.53 -13.16 0.34
N GLN A 179 9.39 -13.35 1.66
CA GLN A 179 8.23 -14.01 2.25
C GLN A 179 6.95 -13.21 1.99
N ARG A 180 6.99 -11.89 2.19
CA ARG A 180 5.83 -11.03 1.96
C ARG A 180 5.42 -10.99 0.49
N ASP A 181 6.37 -10.83 -0.42
CA ASP A 181 6.08 -10.79 -1.85
C ASP A 181 5.55 -12.15 -2.34
N PHE A 182 6.04 -13.26 -1.78
CA PHE A 182 5.49 -14.59 -2.02
C PHE A 182 4.04 -14.70 -1.55
N GLN A 183 3.72 -14.23 -0.33
CA GLN A 183 2.34 -14.21 0.19
C GLN A 183 1.41 -13.33 -0.66
N ASP A 184 1.86 -12.12 -0.99
CA ASP A 184 1.09 -11.16 -1.78
C ASP A 184 0.81 -11.69 -3.20
N ARG A 185 1.77 -12.39 -3.84
CA ARG A 185 1.62 -12.96 -5.19
C ARG A 185 0.79 -14.25 -5.22
N ASN A 186 0.89 -15.10 -4.20
CA ASN A 186 0.27 -16.43 -4.18
C ASN A 186 -1.06 -16.51 -3.42
N ARG A 187 -1.57 -15.39 -2.88
CA ARG A 187 -2.89 -15.38 -2.23
C ARG A 187 -3.99 -15.75 -3.23
N LYS A 188 -4.98 -16.53 -2.77
CA LYS A 188 -6.11 -16.98 -3.58
C LYS A 188 -7.00 -15.83 -4.09
N VAL A 189 -7.10 -14.74 -3.34
CA VAL A 189 -7.94 -13.59 -3.66
C VAL A 189 -7.10 -12.35 -3.88
N ALA A 190 -7.36 -11.67 -4.99
CA ALA A 190 -6.69 -10.44 -5.40
C ALA A 190 -5.15 -10.53 -5.44
N PRO A 191 -4.53 -11.58 -6.02
CA PRO A 191 -3.07 -11.73 -6.00
C PRO A 191 -2.35 -10.50 -6.56
N LEU A 192 -1.15 -10.21 -6.05
CA LEU A 192 -0.28 -9.17 -6.59
C LEU A 192 0.14 -9.55 -8.02
N ARG A 193 -0.48 -8.88 -8.99
CA ARG A 193 -0.16 -8.97 -10.41
C ARG A 193 -0.53 -7.65 -11.09
N PRO A 194 0.14 -7.30 -12.19
CA PRO A 194 -0.31 -6.19 -13.01
C PRO A 194 -1.72 -6.45 -13.55
N ALA A 195 -2.51 -5.39 -13.73
CA ALA A 195 -3.68 -5.46 -14.59
C ALA A 195 -3.25 -5.64 -16.05
N ASP A 196 -4.12 -6.21 -16.88
CA ASP A 196 -3.80 -6.50 -18.29
C ASP A 196 -3.45 -5.22 -19.09
N ASP A 197 -4.02 -4.09 -18.68
CA ASP A 197 -3.82 -2.76 -19.23
C ASP A 197 -2.85 -1.89 -18.40
N ALA A 198 -2.15 -2.46 -17.42
CA ALA A 198 -1.19 -1.72 -16.61
C ALA A 198 0.14 -1.48 -17.34
N ILE A 199 0.65 -0.26 -17.22
CA ILE A 199 2.00 0.09 -17.67
C ILE A 199 3.00 -0.38 -16.60
N ILE A 200 3.88 -1.31 -16.98
CA ILE A 200 4.94 -1.80 -16.11
C ILE A 200 6.10 -0.78 -16.07
N VAL A 201 6.53 -0.41 -14.87
CA VAL A 201 7.65 0.52 -14.64
C VAL A 201 8.70 -0.19 -13.77
N ASP A 202 9.79 -0.62 -14.39
CA ASP A 202 10.93 -1.16 -13.65
C ASP A 202 11.71 -0.01 -12.99
N THR A 203 11.69 0.02 -11.67
CA THR A 203 12.35 1.05 -10.86
C THR A 203 13.77 0.70 -10.49
N SER A 204 14.28 -0.47 -10.89
CA SER A 204 15.57 -1.03 -10.44
C SER A 204 16.74 -0.05 -10.62
N GLN A 205 16.80 0.63 -11.76
CA GLN A 205 17.90 1.55 -12.12
C GLN A 205 17.45 3.01 -12.25
N LEU A 206 16.23 3.33 -11.82
CA LEU A 206 15.66 4.66 -11.94
C LEU A 206 15.69 5.38 -10.60
N SER A 207 16.08 6.66 -10.63
CA SER A 207 15.87 7.59 -9.53
C SER A 207 14.37 7.91 -9.36
N ILE A 208 14.01 8.45 -8.19
CA ILE A 208 12.63 8.88 -7.90
C ILE A 208 12.13 9.87 -8.97
N LYS A 209 12.99 10.80 -9.41
CA LYS A 209 12.66 11.79 -10.43
C LYS A 209 12.42 11.14 -11.80
N GLU A 210 13.27 10.20 -12.21
CA GLU A 210 13.11 9.50 -13.49
C GLU A 210 11.85 8.63 -13.51
N VAL A 211 11.53 7.95 -12.41
CA VAL A 211 10.26 7.21 -12.27
C VAL A 211 9.09 8.17 -12.43
N PHE A 212 9.08 9.30 -11.71
CA PHE A 212 8.02 10.30 -11.82
C PHE A 212 7.89 10.85 -13.25
N ASP A 213 8.99 11.29 -13.86
CA ASP A 213 9.03 11.85 -15.22
C ASP A 213 8.56 10.82 -16.27
N SER A 214 8.85 9.53 -16.08
CA SER A 214 8.40 8.46 -16.97
C SER A 214 6.88 8.25 -16.89
N VAL A 215 6.31 8.38 -15.69
CA VAL A 215 4.89 8.14 -15.41
C VAL A 215 4.03 9.31 -15.89
N ILE A 216 4.41 10.56 -15.61
CA ILE A 216 3.63 11.73 -16.03
C ILE A 216 3.48 11.83 -17.56
N LYS A 217 4.49 11.38 -18.33
CA LYS A 217 4.44 11.34 -19.80
C LYS A 217 3.37 10.40 -20.35
N LYS A 218 2.86 9.49 -19.52
CA LYS A 218 1.82 8.51 -19.88
C LYS A 218 0.42 8.95 -19.44
N ILE A 219 0.31 10.12 -18.81
CA ILE A 219 -0.93 10.63 -18.23
C ILE A 219 -1.38 11.86 -19.02
N THR A 220 -2.63 11.87 -19.47
CA THR A 220 -3.24 13.01 -20.17
C THR A 220 -4.53 13.41 -19.45
N ILE A 221 -4.41 14.39 -18.56
CA ILE A 221 -5.49 14.84 -17.66
C ILE A 221 -5.96 16.22 -18.10
#